data_AF-I3UBH2-F1
#
_entry.id   AF-I3UBH2-F1
#
_cell.length_a   1.000
_cell.length_b   1.000
_cell.length_c   1.000
_cell.angle_alpha   90.00
_cell.angle_beta   90.00
_cell.angle_gamma   90.00
#
_symmetry.space_group_name_H-M   'P 1'
#
loop_
_entity.id
_entity.type
_entity.pdbx_description
1 polymer ?
#
loop_
_entity_poly.entity_id
_entity_poly.type
_entity_poly.pdbx_seq_one_letter_code
_entity_poly.pdbx_strand_id
1 'polypeptide(L)'
;MADVTAAKAALQTQTQRSSYTKLLAPSDGVISVRNAVIGAVVNPGQEIFHLVVDNRLEWQAQLGMRNLMQVSEGMPVQLVLPNDRRVAGRVRQIGPTLDEQTRQGIVYVDLASDPQLRAGMFLRGRFELPLKQGLTVPRQALVLRDGFYFVFVLGNDNKVAQTKVQLGGAVSNTIEVTAGLREGDRVVTQGAAFLNDQDTVRVVQTAAAPSADETRKPAGTGPDSPAASATGPSEN
;
A
#
# COMPACT_ATOMS: atom_id res chain seq x y z
N MET A 1 60.87 8.20 -32.24
CA MET A 1 59.47 8.39 -31.81
C MET A 1 58.97 7.27 -30.89
N ALA A 2 59.50 6.04 -30.99
CA ALA A 2 59.14 4.93 -30.10
C ALA A 2 59.49 5.18 -28.62
N ASP A 3 60.66 5.76 -28.33
CA ASP A 3 61.13 6.02 -26.96
C ASP A 3 60.27 7.05 -26.22
N VAL A 4 59.78 8.06 -26.94
CA VAL A 4 58.89 9.10 -26.38
C VAL A 4 57.53 8.51 -26.03
N THR A 5 57.00 7.62 -26.86
CA THR A 5 55.75 6.92 -26.58
C THR A 5 55.89 5.97 -25.39
N ALA A 6 57.00 5.23 -25.31
CA ALA A 6 57.29 4.34 -24.18
C ALA A 6 57.46 5.13 -22.86
N ALA A 7 58.21 6.24 -22.87
CA ALA A 7 58.39 7.10 -21.70
C ALA A 7 57.07 7.74 -21.24
N LYS A 8 56.20 8.16 -22.18
CA LYS A 8 54.85 8.66 -21.86
C LYS A 8 53.96 7.60 -21.22
N ALA A 9 53.97 6.37 -21.74
CA ALA A 9 53.21 5.25 -21.17
C ALA A 9 53.68 4.89 -19.75
N ALA A 10 54.99 4.94 -19.50
CA ALA A 10 55.55 4.74 -18.17
C ALA A 10 55.10 5.85 -17.19
N LEU A 11 55.17 7.12 -17.61
CA LEU A 11 54.70 8.25 -16.81
C LEU A 11 53.21 8.11 -16.45
N GLN A 12 52.37 7.75 -17.43
CA GLN A 12 50.94 7.58 -17.23
C GLN A 12 50.63 6.44 -16.23
N THR A 13 51.34 5.32 -16.35
CA THR A 13 51.22 4.18 -15.41
C THR A 13 51.61 4.59 -13.98
N GLN A 14 52.69 5.36 -13.84
CA GLN A 14 53.18 5.80 -12.53
C GLN A 14 52.26 6.85 -11.88
N THR A 15 51.67 7.72 -12.70
CA THR A 15 50.66 8.71 -12.25
C THR A 15 49.38 8.01 -11.81
N GLN A 16 48.93 6.98 -12.51
CA GLN A 16 47.79 6.16 -12.11
C GLN A 16 48.05 5.43 -10.79
N ARG A 17 49.22 4.81 -10.63
CA ARG A 17 49.62 4.15 -9.37
C ARG A 17 49.61 5.11 -8.18
N SER A 18 50.11 6.33 -8.37
CA SER A 18 50.08 7.36 -7.32
C SER A 18 48.65 7.82 -7.02
N SER A 19 47.78 7.87 -8.03
CA SER A 19 46.37 8.23 -7.85
C SER A 19 45.62 7.19 -7.01
N TYR A 20 45.93 5.89 -7.15
CA TYR A 20 45.36 4.84 -6.31
C TYR A 20 45.76 4.91 -4.83
N THR A 21 46.77 5.71 -4.46
CA THR A 21 47.12 5.98 -3.05
C THR A 21 46.13 6.95 -2.39
N LYS A 22 45.38 7.72 -3.17
CA LYS A 22 44.34 8.64 -2.68
C LYS A 22 42.97 8.06 -2.98
N LEU A 23 42.31 7.53 -1.95
CA LEU A 23 40.94 7.05 -2.07
C LEU A 23 39.99 8.27 -2.01
N LEU A 24 39.45 8.68 -3.15
CA LEU A 24 38.48 9.76 -3.26
C LEU A 24 37.07 9.17 -3.38
N ALA A 25 36.09 9.84 -2.78
CA ALA A 25 34.69 9.47 -2.96
C ALA A 25 34.25 9.79 -4.40
N PRO A 26 33.56 8.87 -5.10
CA PRO A 26 33.07 9.13 -6.45
C PRO A 26 31.90 10.13 -6.49
N SER A 27 31.23 10.36 -5.36
CA SER A 27 30.08 11.26 -5.23
C SER A 27 29.91 11.71 -3.77
N ASP A 28 29.12 12.78 -3.56
CA ASP A 28 28.71 13.20 -2.22
C ASP A 28 27.79 12.17 -1.56
N GLY A 29 27.97 11.93 -0.27
CA GLY A 29 27.20 10.93 0.45
C GLY A 29 27.62 10.75 1.91
N VAL A 30 27.00 9.78 2.58
CA VAL A 30 27.30 9.44 3.98
C VAL A 30 28.00 8.09 4.03
N ILE A 31 29.13 8.01 4.73
CA ILE A 31 29.83 6.73 4.96
C ILE A 31 29.01 5.89 5.95
N SER A 32 28.45 4.78 5.47
CA SER A 32 27.69 3.84 6.31
C SER A 32 28.59 2.86 7.04
N VAL A 33 29.69 2.44 6.43
CA VAL A 33 30.62 1.47 7.00
C VAL A 33 32.05 1.96 6.76
N ARG A 34 32.90 1.85 7.78
CA ARG A 34 34.33 2.13 7.72
C ARG A 34 35.08 0.93 8.27
N ASN A 35 35.69 0.17 7.37
CA ASN A 35 36.56 -0.96 7.72
C ASN A 35 38.05 -0.58 7.68
N ALA A 36 38.38 0.65 7.27
CA ALA A 36 39.75 1.16 7.25
C ALA A 36 40.31 1.39 8.67
N VAL A 37 41.38 0.67 9.00
CA VAL A 37 42.21 0.90 10.20
C VAL A 37 43.56 1.47 9.78
N ILE A 38 44.02 2.49 10.51
CA ILE A 38 45.33 3.11 10.26
C ILE A 38 46.43 2.06 10.50
N GLY A 39 47.30 1.86 9.52
CA GLY A 39 48.38 0.86 9.58
C GLY A 39 48.01 -0.53 9.07
N ALA A 40 46.74 -0.78 8.72
CA ALA A 40 46.35 -2.03 8.07
C ALA A 40 46.75 -2.03 6.58
N VAL A 41 47.27 -3.15 6.10
CA VAL A 41 47.53 -3.38 4.67
C VAL A 41 46.23 -3.81 4.00
N VAL A 42 45.77 -3.05 3.02
CA VAL A 42 44.55 -3.33 2.25
C VAL A 42 44.91 -4.02 0.94
N ASN A 43 44.20 -5.09 0.62
CA ASN A 43 44.39 -5.81 -0.65
C ASN A 43 43.48 -5.22 -1.74
N PRO A 44 43.87 -5.30 -3.03
CA PRO A 44 42.99 -4.94 -4.15
C PRO A 44 41.67 -5.72 -4.08
N GLY A 45 40.55 -5.02 -4.20
CA GLY A 45 39.21 -5.60 -4.12
C GLY A 45 38.66 -5.77 -2.69
N GLN A 46 39.44 -5.45 -1.66
CA GLN A 46 38.93 -5.41 -0.29
C GLN A 46 38.06 -4.15 -0.09
N GLU A 47 36.86 -4.33 0.46
CA GLU A 47 35.99 -3.22 0.82
C GLU A 47 36.52 -2.48 2.06
N ILE A 48 36.67 -1.17 1.94
CA ILE A 48 37.24 -0.31 2.98
C ILE A 48 36.19 0.69 3.51
N PHE A 49 35.33 1.18 2.63
CA PHE A 49 34.26 2.12 2.94
C PHE A 49 33.01 1.78 2.13
N HIS A 50 31.85 1.96 2.76
CA HIS A 50 30.56 1.84 2.11
C HIS A 50 29.89 3.22 2.11
N LEU A 51 29.66 3.77 0.92
CA LEU A 51 29.13 5.13 0.72
C LEU A 51 27.66 5.08 0.31
N VAL A 52 26.80 5.75 1.07
CA VAL A 52 25.39 5.96 0.71
C VAL A 52 25.30 7.28 -0.03
N VAL A 53 25.09 7.20 -1.35
CA VAL A 53 25.07 8.35 -2.26
C VAL A 53 23.73 9.07 -2.17
N ASP A 54 23.76 10.41 -2.24
CA ASP A 54 22.60 11.32 -2.30
C ASP A 54 21.62 11.28 -1.11
N ASN A 55 21.89 10.49 -0.07
CA ASN A 55 20.98 10.28 1.06
C ASN A 55 19.52 9.96 0.62
N ARG A 56 19.38 9.41 -0.59
CA ARG A 56 18.09 9.03 -1.18
C ARG A 56 17.74 7.65 -0.69
N LEU A 57 16.65 7.57 0.05
CA LEU A 57 16.10 6.31 0.50
C LEU A 57 15.08 5.82 -0.51
N GLU A 58 15.30 4.61 -0.97
CA GLU A 58 14.33 3.86 -1.77
C GLU A 58 13.68 2.79 -0.90
N TRP A 59 12.37 2.60 -1.09
CA TRP A 59 11.67 1.45 -0.56
C TRP A 59 11.49 0.42 -1.65
N GLN A 60 11.88 -0.82 -1.35
CA GLN A 60 11.75 -1.95 -2.24
C GLN A 60 10.54 -2.78 -1.81
N ALA A 61 9.45 -2.66 -2.56
CA ALA A 61 8.24 -3.41 -2.31
C ALA A 61 8.28 -4.74 -3.06
N GLN A 62 8.09 -5.85 -2.36
CA GLN A 62 7.94 -7.16 -2.99
C GLN A 62 6.47 -7.44 -3.25
N LEU A 63 6.09 -7.59 -4.52
CA LEU A 63 4.71 -7.80 -4.95
C LEU A 63 4.60 -9.07 -5.78
N GLY A 64 3.57 -9.88 -5.53
CA GLY A 64 3.26 -11.03 -6.39
C GLY A 64 2.77 -10.60 -7.77
N MET A 65 2.89 -11.51 -8.75
CA MET A 65 2.56 -11.28 -10.18
C MET A 65 1.24 -10.52 -10.41
N ARG A 66 0.14 -10.91 -9.75
CA ARG A 66 -1.18 -10.28 -9.95
C ARG A 66 -1.21 -8.81 -9.53
N ASN A 67 -0.52 -8.47 -8.43
CA ASN A 67 -0.47 -7.10 -7.93
C ASN A 67 0.49 -6.25 -8.75
N LEU A 68 1.60 -6.86 -9.22
CA LEU A 68 2.57 -6.18 -10.07
C LEU A 68 1.93 -5.63 -11.34
N MET A 69 0.97 -6.35 -11.94
CA MET A 69 0.23 -5.90 -13.12
C MET A 69 -0.76 -4.74 -12.85
N GLN A 70 -1.05 -4.44 -11.58
CA GLN A 70 -1.92 -3.33 -11.19
C GLN A 70 -1.12 -2.07 -10.81
N VAL A 71 0.19 -2.19 -10.62
CA VAL A 71 1.08 -1.08 -10.29
C VAL A 71 1.61 -0.47 -11.59
N SER A 72 1.78 0.84 -11.60
CA SER A 72 2.36 1.58 -12.72
C SER A 72 3.40 2.58 -12.21
N GLU A 73 4.33 2.95 -13.08
CA GLU A 73 5.32 3.98 -12.78
C GLU A 73 4.63 5.32 -12.47
N GLY A 74 5.15 6.04 -11.48
CA GLY A 74 4.59 7.30 -11.02
C GLY A 74 3.39 7.18 -10.07
N MET A 75 2.93 5.98 -9.74
CA MET A 75 1.82 5.74 -8.81
C MET A 75 2.15 6.22 -7.39
N PRO A 76 1.22 6.90 -6.69
CA PRO A 76 1.39 7.30 -5.30
C PRO A 76 1.34 6.09 -4.37
N VAL A 77 2.23 6.08 -3.38
CA VAL A 77 2.35 5.03 -2.37
C VAL A 77 2.38 5.69 -1.00
N GLN A 78 1.59 5.16 -0.07
CA GLN A 78 1.61 5.60 1.32
C GLN A 78 2.30 4.54 2.18
N LEU A 79 3.44 4.89 2.76
CA LEU A 79 4.16 4.03 3.70
C LEU A 79 3.71 4.33 5.12
N VAL A 80 3.60 3.29 5.94
CA VAL A 80 3.31 3.37 7.37
C VAL A 80 4.58 3.00 8.13
N LEU A 81 5.07 3.94 8.93
CA LEU A 81 6.23 3.75 9.80
C LEU A 81 5.82 2.98 11.07
N PRO A 82 6.79 2.40 11.82
CA PRO A 82 6.50 1.70 13.07
C PRO A 82 5.85 2.55 14.17
N ASN A 83 5.87 3.88 14.04
CA ASN A 83 5.24 4.84 14.94
C ASN A 83 3.88 5.35 14.43
N ASP A 84 3.24 4.62 13.52
CA ASP A 84 1.98 4.96 12.85
C ASP A 84 1.98 6.25 12.01
N ARG A 85 3.14 6.91 11.86
CA ARG A 85 3.28 8.03 10.92
C ARG A 85 3.23 7.51 9.49
N ARG A 86 2.66 8.34 8.60
CA ARG A 86 2.57 8.05 7.18
C ARG A 86 3.58 8.87 6.42
N VAL A 87 4.34 8.24 5.53
CA VAL A 87 5.26 8.91 4.60
C VAL A 87 4.75 8.67 3.18
N ALA A 88 4.74 9.74 2.38
CA ALA A 88 4.40 9.66 0.98
C ALA A 88 5.61 9.19 0.17
N GLY A 89 5.37 8.31 -0.79
CA GLY A 89 6.33 7.86 -1.76
C GLY A 89 5.71 7.75 -3.15
N ARG A 90 6.56 7.58 -4.16
CA ARG A 90 6.14 7.46 -5.55
C ARG A 90 6.88 6.31 -6.22
N VAL A 91 6.17 5.48 -6.98
CA VAL A 91 6.81 4.41 -7.75
C VAL A 91 7.74 5.04 -8.79
N ARG A 92 9.04 4.74 -8.70
CA ARG A 92 10.04 5.17 -9.68
C ARG A 92 10.06 4.22 -10.86
N GLN A 93 10.19 2.93 -10.57
CA GLN A 93 10.34 1.89 -11.59
C GLN A 93 9.90 0.54 -11.05
N ILE A 94 9.50 -0.33 -11.96
CA ILE A 94 9.18 -1.73 -11.67
C ILE A 94 10.37 -2.58 -12.11
N GLY A 95 10.87 -3.42 -11.22
CA GLY A 95 11.97 -4.32 -11.51
C GLY A 95 11.63 -5.25 -12.69
N PRO A 96 12.56 -5.45 -13.64
CA PRO A 96 12.29 -6.26 -14.83
C PRO A 96 12.25 -7.77 -14.54
N THR A 97 12.72 -8.18 -13.37
CA THR A 97 12.85 -9.58 -12.97
C THR A 97 11.88 -9.96 -11.87
N LEU A 98 11.42 -11.20 -11.92
CA LEU A 98 10.73 -11.86 -10.81
C LEU A 98 11.67 -12.87 -10.19
N ASP A 99 11.61 -12.95 -8.86
CA ASP A 99 12.26 -14.01 -8.11
C ASP A 99 11.56 -15.35 -8.40
N GLU A 100 12.32 -16.36 -8.84
CA GLU A 100 11.75 -17.64 -9.30
C GLU A 100 11.18 -18.48 -8.15
N GLN A 101 11.72 -18.34 -6.94
CA GLN A 101 11.30 -19.11 -5.78
C GLN A 101 10.00 -18.56 -5.19
N THR A 102 9.93 -17.24 -5.04
CA THR A 102 8.80 -16.55 -4.40
C THR A 102 7.75 -16.06 -5.39
N ARG A 103 8.08 -16.00 -6.69
CA ARG A 103 7.27 -15.41 -7.77
C ARG A 103 6.88 -13.95 -7.48
N GLN A 104 7.78 -13.22 -6.83
CA GLN A 104 7.59 -11.82 -6.47
C GLN A 104 8.49 -10.94 -7.35
N GLY A 105 7.94 -9.82 -7.79
CA GLY A 105 8.69 -8.74 -8.44
C GLY A 105 9.02 -7.66 -7.42
N ILE A 106 10.12 -6.96 -7.65
CA ILE A 106 10.55 -5.82 -6.82
C ILE A 106 10.05 -4.54 -7.47
N VAL A 107 9.36 -3.68 -6.74
CA VAL A 107 8.99 -2.33 -7.14
C VAL A 107 9.81 -1.33 -6.34
N TYR A 108 10.48 -0.42 -7.05
CA TYR A 108 11.31 0.62 -6.46
C TYR A 108 10.47 1.89 -6.27
N VAL A 109 10.35 2.32 -5.02
CA VAL A 109 9.57 3.48 -4.63
C VAL A 109 10.50 4.54 -4.04
N ASP A 110 10.48 5.73 -4.62
CA ASP A 110 11.12 6.90 -4.06
C ASP A 110 10.37 7.39 -2.83
N LEU A 111 11.09 7.64 -1.75
CA LEU A 111 10.55 8.21 -0.53
C LEU A 111 10.91 9.68 -0.42
N ALA A 112 9.98 10.48 0.10
CA ALA A 112 10.34 11.81 0.59
C ALA A 112 11.36 11.67 1.74
N SER A 113 12.35 12.57 1.77
CA SER A 113 13.33 12.59 2.85
C SER A 113 12.63 12.85 4.20
N ASP A 114 12.60 11.85 5.07
CA ASP A 114 12.17 11.98 6.46
C ASP A 114 13.34 11.54 7.37
N PRO A 115 13.75 12.37 8.36
CA PRO A 115 14.90 12.08 9.22
C PRO A 115 14.72 10.83 10.10
N GLN A 116 13.50 10.31 10.24
CA GLN A 116 13.23 9.07 10.96
C GLN A 116 13.42 7.82 10.10
N LEU A 117 13.50 7.96 8.78
CA LEU A 117 13.76 6.86 7.88
C LEU A 117 15.26 6.54 7.85
N ARG A 118 15.57 5.26 8.01
CA ARG A 118 16.93 4.72 7.89
C ARG A 118 16.94 3.52 6.95
N ALA A 119 18.06 3.35 6.24
CA ALA A 119 18.27 2.15 5.45
C ALA A 119 18.20 0.89 6.33
N GLY A 120 17.58 -0.17 5.80
CA GLY A 120 17.35 -1.42 6.53
C GLY A 120 16.07 -1.47 7.36
N MET A 121 15.30 -0.39 7.46
CA MET A 121 13.98 -0.44 8.11
C MET A 121 12.98 -1.26 7.28
N PHE A 122 12.21 -2.12 7.96
CA PHE A 122 11.06 -2.77 7.36
C PHE A 122 9.83 -1.87 7.47
N LEU A 123 9.23 -1.54 6.34
CA LEU A 123 8.06 -0.64 6.25
C LEU A 123 6.93 -1.33 5.50
N ARG A 124 5.69 -1.04 5.91
CA ARG A 124 4.49 -1.49 5.21
C ARG A 124 3.95 -0.36 4.34
N GLY A 125 3.94 -0.58 3.03
CA GLY A 125 3.34 0.35 2.07
C GLY A 125 1.93 -0.06 1.65
N ARG A 126 1.12 0.95 1.28
CA ARG A 126 -0.16 0.79 0.58
C ARG A 126 -0.06 1.55 -0.75
N PHE A 127 -0.36 0.85 -1.83
CA PHE A 127 -0.46 1.44 -3.17
C PHE A 127 -1.87 1.95 -3.36
N GLU A 128 -2.02 3.19 -3.81
CA GLU A 128 -3.34 3.76 -4.11
C GLU A 128 -3.70 3.45 -5.56
N LEU A 129 -4.47 2.37 -5.75
CA LEU A 129 -4.92 1.98 -7.08
C LEU A 129 -5.92 3.00 -7.62
N PRO A 130 -5.84 3.34 -8.93
CA PRO A 130 -6.84 4.20 -9.54
C PRO A 130 -8.22 3.54 -9.40
N LEU A 131 -9.20 4.32 -8.95
CA LEU A 131 -10.58 3.85 -8.87
C LEU A 131 -11.07 3.56 -10.27
N LYS A 132 -11.36 2.29 -10.56
CA LYS A 132 -12.11 1.90 -11.76
C LYS A 132 -13.58 1.91 -11.40
N GLN A 133 -14.40 2.59 -12.21
CA GLN A 133 -15.84 2.42 -12.12
C GLN A 133 -16.19 1.02 -12.59
N GLY A 134 -16.85 0.26 -11.73
CA GLY A 134 -17.24 -1.12 -11.99
C GLY A 134 -18.48 -1.45 -11.19
N LEU A 135 -19.33 -2.31 -11.73
CA LEU A 135 -20.49 -2.82 -11.01
C LEU A 135 -19.99 -3.73 -9.90
N THR A 136 -20.43 -3.49 -8.68
CA THR A 136 -20.08 -4.33 -7.53
C THR A 136 -21.34 -4.87 -6.89
N VAL A 137 -21.27 -6.12 -6.43
CA VAL A 137 -22.36 -6.76 -5.70
C VAL A 137 -21.86 -7.21 -4.33
N PRO A 138 -22.70 -7.13 -3.27
CA PRO A 138 -22.36 -7.70 -1.98
C PRO A 138 -22.11 -9.21 -2.11
N ARG A 139 -21.15 -9.73 -1.35
CA ARG A 139 -20.83 -11.18 -1.35
C ARG A 139 -22.04 -12.07 -1.06
N GLN A 140 -22.96 -11.59 -0.22
CA GLN A 140 -24.17 -12.31 0.19
C GLN A 140 -25.21 -12.46 -0.94
N ALA A 141 -25.10 -11.64 -2.00
CA ALA A 141 -26.00 -11.69 -3.16
C ALA A 141 -25.60 -12.79 -4.17
N LEU A 142 -24.39 -13.35 -4.05
CA LEU A 142 -23.86 -14.33 -4.98
C LEU A 142 -24.32 -15.73 -4.61
N VAL A 143 -24.80 -16.46 -5.61
CA VAL A 143 -25.22 -17.86 -5.49
C VAL A 143 -24.33 -18.72 -6.39
N LEU A 144 -23.65 -19.69 -5.80
CA LEU A 144 -22.83 -20.67 -6.52
C LEU A 144 -23.68 -21.90 -6.81
N ARG A 145 -23.93 -22.18 -8.10
CA ARG A 145 -24.69 -23.36 -8.55
C ARG A 145 -24.01 -23.92 -9.80
N ASP A 146 -23.85 -25.24 -9.88
CA ASP A 146 -23.22 -25.92 -11.03
C ASP A 146 -21.83 -25.36 -11.40
N GLY A 147 -21.07 -24.87 -10.41
CA GLY A 147 -19.74 -24.27 -10.62
C GLY A 147 -19.74 -22.86 -11.22
N PHE A 148 -20.91 -22.25 -11.42
CA PHE A 148 -21.05 -20.87 -11.90
C PHE A 148 -21.63 -19.96 -10.83
N TYR A 149 -21.23 -18.68 -10.88
CA TYR A 149 -21.78 -17.64 -10.01
C TYR A 149 -22.98 -16.98 -10.67
N PHE A 150 -24.04 -16.84 -9.89
CA PHE A 150 -25.30 -16.22 -10.29
C PHE A 150 -25.68 -15.11 -9.32
N VAL A 151 -26.40 -14.13 -9.84
CA VAL A 151 -27.12 -13.11 -9.07
C VAL A 151 -28.57 -13.11 -9.48
N PHE A 152 -29.47 -12.78 -8.56
CA PHE A 152 -30.89 -12.63 -8.84
C PHE A 152 -31.21 -11.15 -9.04
N VAL A 153 -31.63 -10.80 -10.26
CA VAL A 153 -32.01 -9.44 -10.64
C VAL A 153 -33.52 -9.31 -10.59
N LEU A 154 -34.01 -8.28 -9.92
CA LEU A 154 -35.43 -7.97 -9.82
C LEU A 154 -35.91 -7.26 -11.09
N GLY A 155 -36.78 -7.94 -11.85
CA GLY A 155 -37.46 -7.37 -13.00
C GLY A 155 -38.64 -6.47 -12.62
N ASN A 156 -39.26 -5.86 -13.64
CA ASN A 156 -40.36 -4.90 -13.46
C ASN A 156 -41.64 -5.52 -12.89
N ASP A 157 -41.79 -6.85 -12.97
CA ASP A 157 -42.98 -7.60 -12.53
C ASP A 157 -42.86 -8.16 -11.09
N ASN A 158 -41.92 -7.65 -10.29
CA ASN A 158 -41.53 -8.23 -8.98
C ASN A 158 -41.05 -9.70 -9.06
N LYS A 159 -40.64 -10.14 -10.25
CA LYS A 159 -40.06 -11.46 -10.48
C LYS A 159 -38.54 -11.35 -10.51
N VAL A 160 -37.87 -12.35 -9.96
CA VAL A 160 -36.41 -12.45 -10.03
C VAL A 160 -35.98 -13.28 -11.24
N ALA A 161 -34.97 -12.81 -11.95
CA ALA A 161 -34.32 -13.55 -13.01
C ALA A 161 -32.92 -13.98 -12.56
N GLN A 162 -32.62 -15.27 -12.71
CA GLN A 162 -31.30 -15.79 -12.43
C GLN A 162 -30.34 -15.37 -13.54
N THR A 163 -29.37 -14.53 -13.21
CA THR A 163 -28.40 -14.00 -14.18
C THR A 163 -27.01 -14.51 -13.87
N LYS A 164 -26.39 -15.17 -14.86
CA LYS A 164 -25.00 -15.63 -14.75
C LYS A 164 -24.05 -14.45 -14.80
N VAL A 165 -23.14 -14.37 -13.83
CA VAL A 165 -22.16 -13.28 -13.74
C VAL A 165 -20.73 -13.79 -13.81
N GLN A 166 -19.85 -12.97 -14.35
CA GLN A 166 -18.41 -13.15 -14.25
C GLN A 166 -17.88 -12.22 -13.16
N LEU A 167 -17.07 -12.78 -12.26
CA LEU A 167 -16.52 -12.07 -11.13
C LEU A 167 -15.11 -11.57 -11.44
N GLY A 168 -14.79 -10.39 -10.94
CA GLY A 168 -13.48 -9.75 -10.99
C GLY A 168 -12.83 -9.70 -9.60
N GLY A 169 -12.32 -8.52 -9.23
CA GLY A 169 -11.67 -8.30 -7.94
C GLY A 169 -12.66 -8.31 -6.77
N ALA A 170 -12.20 -8.77 -5.60
CA ALA A 170 -12.94 -8.60 -4.35
C ALA A 170 -12.38 -7.38 -3.61
N VAL A 171 -13.26 -6.45 -3.23
CA VAL A 171 -12.91 -5.25 -2.44
C VAL A 171 -13.73 -5.27 -1.16
N SER A 172 -13.06 -5.51 -0.03
CA SER A 172 -13.67 -5.58 1.30
C SER A 172 -14.84 -6.57 1.38
N ASN A 173 -16.09 -6.08 1.36
CA ASN A 173 -17.31 -6.90 1.46
C ASN A 173 -18.08 -7.03 0.13
N THR A 174 -17.54 -6.45 -0.94
CA THR A 174 -18.14 -6.42 -2.27
C THR A 174 -17.25 -7.14 -3.27
N ILE A 175 -17.85 -7.68 -4.32
CA ILE A 175 -17.15 -8.30 -5.44
C ILE A 175 -17.52 -7.56 -6.71
N GLU A 176 -16.51 -7.22 -7.49
CA GLU A 176 -16.65 -6.64 -8.81
C GLU A 176 -17.24 -7.66 -9.78
N VAL A 177 -18.22 -7.23 -10.58
CA VAL A 177 -18.83 -8.01 -11.66
C VAL A 177 -18.33 -7.46 -12.98
N THR A 178 -17.58 -8.28 -13.72
CA THR A 178 -16.98 -7.89 -15.01
C THR A 178 -17.93 -8.10 -16.18
N ALA A 179 -18.88 -9.03 -16.06
CA ALA A 179 -19.90 -9.27 -17.07
C ALA A 179 -21.19 -9.87 -16.47
N GLY A 180 -22.31 -9.62 -17.13
CA GLY A 180 -23.61 -10.21 -16.79
C GLY A 180 -24.57 -9.29 -16.02
N LEU A 181 -24.14 -8.09 -15.62
CA LEU A 181 -24.99 -7.11 -14.96
C LEU A 181 -24.91 -5.76 -15.69
N ARG A 182 -25.98 -4.96 -15.63
CA ARG A 182 -26.03 -3.59 -16.16
C ARG A 182 -26.20 -2.59 -15.04
N GLU A 183 -25.80 -1.35 -15.31
CA GLU A 183 -26.01 -0.26 -14.38
C GLU A 183 -27.52 0.00 -14.19
N GLY A 184 -27.96 0.10 -12.93
CA GLY A 184 -29.37 0.24 -12.57
C GLY A 184 -30.11 -1.07 -12.25
N ASP A 185 -29.49 -2.23 -12.47
CA ASP A 185 -30.09 -3.51 -12.12
C ASP A 185 -30.22 -3.66 -10.59
N ARG A 186 -31.43 -3.98 -10.11
CA ARG A 186 -31.70 -4.21 -8.68
C ARG A 186 -31.42 -5.67 -8.33
N VAL A 187 -30.36 -5.91 -7.55
CA VAL A 187 -29.95 -7.26 -7.14
C VAL A 187 -30.50 -7.61 -5.76
N VAL A 188 -30.93 -8.85 -5.58
CA VAL A 188 -31.35 -9.38 -4.27
C VAL A 188 -30.12 -9.66 -3.40
N THR A 189 -30.01 -8.96 -2.27
CA THR A 189 -28.84 -9.03 -1.37
C THR A 189 -28.97 -10.07 -0.25
N GLN A 190 -30.20 -10.38 0.16
CA GLN A 190 -30.51 -11.33 1.23
C GLN A 190 -31.57 -12.32 0.76
N GLY A 191 -31.39 -13.60 1.10
CA GLY A 191 -32.32 -14.66 0.70
C GLY A 191 -32.12 -15.20 -0.72
N ALA A 192 -31.16 -14.65 -1.48
CA ALA A 192 -30.85 -15.07 -2.85
C ALA A 192 -30.60 -16.59 -2.99
N ALA A 193 -29.99 -17.23 -1.98
CA ALA A 193 -29.71 -18.67 -2.00
C ALA A 193 -30.97 -19.56 -2.01
N PHE A 194 -32.13 -19.05 -1.59
CA PHE A 194 -33.38 -19.80 -1.53
C PHE A 194 -34.31 -19.53 -2.71
N LEU A 195 -33.93 -18.60 -3.61
CA LEU A 195 -34.73 -18.23 -4.77
C LEU A 195 -34.45 -19.15 -5.95
N ASN A 196 -35.47 -19.37 -6.77
CA ASN A 196 -35.36 -19.99 -8.08
C ASN A 196 -35.67 -18.96 -9.17
N ASP A 197 -35.34 -19.30 -10.42
CA ASP A 197 -35.69 -18.44 -11.56
C ASP A 197 -37.21 -18.24 -11.65
N GLN A 198 -37.63 -17.00 -11.99
CA GLN A 198 -39.04 -16.55 -12.07
C GLN A 198 -39.80 -16.50 -10.73
N ASP A 199 -39.13 -16.63 -9.59
CA ASP A 199 -39.80 -16.53 -8.29
C ASP A 199 -40.35 -15.12 -8.04
N THR A 200 -41.53 -15.03 -7.43
CA THR A 200 -42.18 -13.75 -7.12
C THR A 200 -41.76 -13.30 -5.73
N VAL A 201 -41.04 -12.18 -5.65
CA VAL A 201 -40.46 -11.71 -4.38
C VAL A 201 -41.10 -10.42 -3.93
N ARG A 202 -41.24 -10.26 -2.61
CA ARG A 202 -41.62 -8.99 -2.00
C ARG A 202 -40.36 -8.28 -1.54
N VAL A 203 -40.11 -7.08 -2.09
CA VAL A 203 -38.96 -6.27 -1.68
C VAL A 203 -39.18 -5.76 -0.26
N VAL A 204 -38.33 -6.21 0.67
CA VAL A 204 -38.17 -5.59 1.99
C VAL A 204 -36.96 -4.68 1.93
N GLN A 205 -37.20 -3.37 1.95
CA GLN A 205 -36.09 -2.41 2.05
C GLN A 205 -35.55 -2.46 3.47
N THR A 206 -34.46 -3.19 3.69
CA THR A 206 -33.63 -2.99 4.87
C THR A 206 -32.99 -1.61 4.70
N ALA A 207 -33.40 -0.67 5.55
CA ALA A 207 -32.69 0.59 5.69
C ALA A 207 -31.22 0.30 5.96
N ALA A 208 -30.35 0.92 5.18
CA ALA A 208 -28.90 0.82 5.29
C ALA A 208 -28.49 0.92 6.77
N ALA A 209 -27.63 0.01 7.22
CA ALA A 209 -27.04 0.07 8.54
C ALA A 209 -26.48 1.49 8.76
N PRO A 210 -26.79 2.15 9.89
CA PRO A 210 -26.34 3.50 10.12
C PRO A 210 -24.82 3.51 10.13
N SER A 211 -24.25 4.38 9.30
CA SER A 211 -22.85 4.78 9.35
C SER A 211 -22.47 5.04 10.80
N ALA A 212 -21.44 4.35 11.27
CA ALA A 212 -20.82 4.63 12.56
C ALA A 212 -20.00 5.93 12.44
N ASP A 213 -20.70 7.06 12.39
CA ASP A 213 -20.15 8.39 12.65
C ASP A 213 -21.31 9.25 13.13
N GLU A 214 -21.39 9.46 14.45
CA GLU A 214 -21.79 10.70 15.14
C GLU A 214 -22.26 10.37 16.57
N THR A 215 -21.76 11.16 17.54
CA THR A 215 -22.20 11.25 18.95
C THR A 215 -21.46 10.41 19.99
N ARG A 216 -20.17 10.72 20.23
CA ARG A 216 -19.65 10.72 21.61
C ARG A 216 -19.88 12.11 22.22
N LYS A 217 -21.11 12.38 22.64
CA LYS A 217 -21.45 13.54 23.49
C LYS A 217 -21.25 13.11 24.96
N PRO A 218 -20.50 13.87 25.80
CA PRO A 218 -20.32 13.50 27.19
C PRO A 218 -21.65 13.67 27.94
N ALA A 219 -22.05 12.62 28.67
CA ALA A 219 -23.14 12.68 29.61
C ALA A 219 -22.73 13.54 30.81
N GLY A 220 -23.19 14.79 30.81
CA GLY A 220 -23.25 15.65 31.98
C GLY A 220 -24.71 15.85 32.39
N THR A 221 -24.89 16.00 33.71
CA THR A 221 -26.06 16.55 34.41
C THR A 221 -27.12 15.53 34.85
N GLY A 222 -26.93 15.01 36.07
CA GLY A 222 -28.04 14.66 36.95
C GLY A 222 -28.59 15.93 37.62
N PRO A 223 -29.91 16.04 37.88
CA PRO A 223 -30.51 17.27 38.38
C PRO A 223 -30.29 17.44 39.89
N ASP A 224 -29.70 18.57 40.23
CA ASP A 224 -29.64 19.18 41.56
C ASP A 224 -31.07 19.52 42.02
N SER A 225 -31.44 19.06 43.22
CA SER A 225 -32.70 19.39 43.87
C SER A 225 -32.61 20.78 44.50
N PRO A 226 -33.60 21.67 44.33
CA PRO A 226 -33.65 22.91 45.08
C PRO A 226 -34.39 22.67 46.41
N ALA A 227 -33.74 22.94 47.54
CA ALA A 227 -34.42 23.18 48.80
C ALA A 227 -33.86 24.45 49.44
N ALA A 228 -34.79 25.31 49.84
CA ALA A 228 -34.61 26.70 50.21
C ALA A 228 -33.74 26.96 51.45
N SER A 229 -33.11 28.13 51.42
CA SER A 229 -32.35 28.79 52.46
C SER A 229 -33.16 29.20 53.70
N ALA A 230 -32.41 29.53 54.76
CA ALA A 230 -32.63 30.52 55.81
C ALA A 230 -32.75 29.90 57.22
N THR A 231 -31.74 30.01 58.08
CA THR A 231 -31.37 31.20 58.90
C THR A 231 -31.63 30.83 60.37
N GLY A 232 -30.56 30.82 61.18
CA GLY A 232 -30.66 30.70 62.65
C GLY A 232 -31.38 31.90 63.26
N PRO A 233 -31.64 31.89 64.58
CA PRO A 233 -30.58 32.40 65.46
C PRO A 233 -30.49 31.73 66.86
N SER A 234 -29.38 32.06 67.55
CA SER A 234 -29.22 32.37 68.99
C SER A 234 -29.82 31.44 70.06
N GLU A 235 -28.98 30.82 70.90
CA GLU A 235 -28.45 31.36 72.18
C GLU A 235 -29.39 31.11 73.37
N ASN A 236 -29.01 30.14 74.21
CA ASN A 236 -28.94 30.15 75.69
C ASN A 236 -29.14 28.73 76.25
#